data_AF-A0A830AYJ7-F1
#
_entry.id   AF-A0A830AYJ7-F1
#
_cell.length_a   1.000
_cell.length_b   1.000
_cell.length_c   1.000
_cell.angle_alpha   90.00
_cell.angle_beta   90.00
_cell.angle_gamma   90.00
#
_symmetry.space_group_name_H-M   'P 1'
#
loop_
_entity.id
_entity.type
_entity.pdbx_description
1 polymer ?
#
loop_
_entity_poly.entity_id
_entity_poly.type
_entity_poly.pdbx_seq_one_letter_code
_entity_poly.pdbx_strand_id
1 'polypeptide(L)'
;MEGLCYIFIFGLLVGSAAAASAAAAGQHWHPATATWYGSPEGDGSDGDACGYGSLVDVKPFRARVGAVSPVLFKGGEGCGACYKVRCLDRSICSRRTVTVIITDECPGGYCSNGRTHFDLSGTAFGRMAIAGGGGQLHNRGELPVIFWRTPCKYPGKNIAFHVNEGSTDY
;
A
#
# COMPACT_ATOMS: atom_id res chain seq x y z
N MET A 1 45.81 -65.48 -3.97
CA MET A 1 46.57 -64.84 -2.89
C MET A 1 46.67 -63.37 -3.24
N GLU A 2 45.62 -62.62 -2.94
CA GLU A 2 45.52 -61.63 -1.83
C GLU A 2 45.52 -60.25 -2.54
N GLY A 3 44.71 -59.24 -2.26
CA GLY A 3 43.70 -59.03 -1.24
C GLY A 3 42.84 -57.83 -1.65
N LEU A 4 41.73 -57.69 -0.93
CA LEU A 4 40.68 -56.69 -1.10
C LEU A 4 41.18 -55.25 -0.91
N CYS A 5 40.55 -54.31 -1.63
CA CYS A 5 40.32 -52.96 -1.08
C CYS A 5 38.95 -52.46 -1.56
N TYR A 6 37.92 -52.79 -0.78
CA TYR A 6 36.58 -52.21 -0.91
C TYR A 6 36.63 -50.76 -0.40
N ILE A 7 36.63 -49.79 -1.31
CA ILE A 7 36.36 -48.39 -0.94
C ILE A 7 34.87 -48.16 -1.21
N PHE A 8 34.07 -48.17 -0.14
CA PHE A 8 32.69 -47.72 -0.14
C PHE A 8 32.66 -46.21 -0.41
N ILE A 9 32.41 -45.81 -1.65
CA ILE A 9 32.08 -44.42 -1.97
C ILE A 9 30.57 -44.27 -1.80
N PHE A 10 30.13 -43.95 -0.58
CA PHE A 10 28.79 -43.40 -0.35
C PHE A 10 28.74 -42.00 -0.97
N GLY A 11 28.34 -41.93 -2.24
CA GLY A 11 28.14 -40.67 -2.96
C GLY A 11 26.98 -39.88 -2.34
N LEU A 12 27.31 -38.91 -1.49
CA LEU A 12 26.34 -37.94 -0.98
C LEU A 12 25.93 -37.02 -2.14
N LEU A 13 24.73 -37.23 -2.68
CA LEU A 13 24.07 -36.27 -3.57
C LEU A 13 23.69 -35.03 -2.75
N VAL A 14 24.60 -34.06 -2.65
CA VAL A 14 24.28 -32.73 -2.13
C VAL A 14 23.54 -31.97 -3.24
N GLY A 15 22.23 -32.20 -3.34
CA GLY A 15 21.34 -31.37 -4.11
C GLY A 15 21.37 -29.95 -3.52
N SER A 16 22.06 -29.03 -4.20
CA SER A 16 22.07 -27.62 -3.81
C SER A 16 20.72 -27.02 -4.21
N ALA A 17 19.74 -27.09 -3.32
CA ALA A 17 18.54 -26.27 -3.41
C ALA A 17 18.97 -24.81 -3.23
N ALA A 18 19.20 -24.12 -4.35
CA ALA A 18 19.29 -22.67 -4.35
C ALA A 18 17.91 -22.12 -3.97
N ALA A 19 17.68 -21.95 -2.67
CA ALA A 19 16.59 -21.14 -2.18
C ALA A 19 16.85 -19.72 -2.72
N ALA A 20 16.07 -19.32 -3.73
CA ALA A 20 15.98 -17.93 -4.14
C ALA A 20 15.42 -17.14 -2.96
N SER A 21 16.30 -16.72 -2.06
CA SER A 21 16.05 -15.63 -1.15
C SER A 21 15.89 -14.40 -2.04
N ALA A 22 14.65 -14.13 -2.45
CA ALA A 22 14.26 -12.78 -2.82
C ALA A 22 14.47 -11.96 -1.54
N ALA A 23 15.69 -11.44 -1.42
CA ALA A 23 16.12 -10.60 -0.34
C ALA A 23 15.01 -9.59 -0.10
N ALA A 24 14.59 -9.46 1.16
CA ALA A 24 13.93 -8.28 1.63
C ALA A 24 14.87 -7.11 1.32
N ALA A 25 14.75 -6.54 0.12
CA ALA A 25 15.33 -5.25 -0.20
C ALA A 25 14.88 -4.34 0.94
N GLY A 26 15.86 -3.86 1.72
CA GLY A 26 15.61 -3.25 3.02
C GLY A 26 14.45 -2.28 2.93
N GLN A 27 13.47 -2.44 3.83
CA GLN A 27 12.30 -1.56 3.88
C GLN A 27 12.80 -0.14 4.16
N HIS A 28 13.01 0.63 3.10
CA HIS A 28 13.50 1.99 3.16
C HIS A 28 12.32 2.94 3.24
N TRP A 29 12.34 3.83 4.22
CA TRP A 29 11.34 4.87 4.37
C TRP A 29 11.61 5.99 3.38
N HIS A 30 10.60 6.36 2.60
CA HIS A 30 10.63 7.52 1.73
C HIS A 30 9.82 8.67 2.34
N PRO A 31 10.31 9.93 2.26
CA PRO A 31 9.55 11.08 2.70
C PRO A 31 8.39 11.38 1.75
N ALA A 32 7.27 11.83 2.29
CA ALA A 32 6.13 12.34 1.54
C ALA A 32 5.33 13.33 2.39
N THR A 33 4.27 13.87 1.81
CA THR A 33 3.24 14.64 2.53
C THR A 33 1.91 13.94 2.40
N ALA A 34 1.00 14.20 3.33
CA ALA A 34 -0.35 13.69 3.26
C ALA A 34 -1.39 14.74 3.63
N THR A 35 -2.49 14.76 2.90
CA THR A 35 -3.77 15.39 3.25
C THR A 35 -4.87 14.33 3.32
N TRP A 36 -6.11 14.79 3.44
CA TRP A 36 -7.30 13.97 3.33
C TRP A 36 -8.39 14.69 2.55
N TYR A 37 -9.28 13.91 1.94
CA TYR A 37 -10.43 14.39 1.19
C TYR A 37 -11.74 13.78 1.70
N GLY A 38 -12.86 14.34 1.24
CA GLY A 38 -14.20 13.90 1.62
C GLY A 38 -14.58 14.31 3.04
N SER A 39 -15.32 13.43 3.72
CA SER A 39 -15.68 13.62 5.14
C SER A 39 -14.60 13.06 6.08
N PRO A 40 -14.46 13.58 7.32
CA PRO A 40 -13.43 13.10 8.26
C PRO A 40 -13.52 11.60 8.59
N GLU A 41 -14.73 11.04 8.59
CA GLU A 41 -15.01 9.61 8.74
C GLU A 41 -15.35 8.93 7.40
N GLY A 42 -15.08 9.60 6.28
CA GLY A 42 -15.38 9.13 4.93
C GLY A 42 -14.62 7.88 4.56
N ASP A 43 -15.22 7.13 3.63
CA ASP A 43 -14.69 5.88 3.10
C ASP A 43 -13.65 6.09 1.98
N GLY A 44 -13.64 7.28 1.38
CA GLY A 44 -12.80 7.64 0.24
C GLY A 44 -13.49 7.43 -1.11
N SER A 45 -14.81 7.32 -1.15
CA SER A 45 -15.60 7.17 -2.40
C SER A 45 -15.75 8.46 -3.21
N ASP A 46 -15.30 9.61 -2.71
CA ASP A 46 -15.40 10.89 -3.43
C ASP A 46 -14.49 10.99 -4.67
N GLY A 47 -13.62 10.00 -4.90
CA GLY A 47 -12.75 9.89 -6.06
C GLY A 47 -12.67 8.44 -6.58
N ASP A 48 -12.38 8.25 -7.86
CA ASP A 48 -12.48 6.94 -8.52
C ASP A 48 -11.64 6.76 -9.81
N ALA A 49 -10.45 7.37 -9.88
CA ALA A 49 -9.57 7.22 -11.05
C ALA A 49 -9.16 5.77 -11.33
N CYS A 50 -9.29 4.86 -10.36
CA CYS A 50 -9.03 3.42 -10.55
C CYS A 50 -10.29 2.56 -10.77
N GLY A 51 -11.50 3.12 -10.74
CA GLY A 51 -12.75 2.39 -10.99
C GLY A 51 -13.12 1.36 -9.92
N TYR A 52 -12.78 1.62 -8.65
CA TYR A 52 -13.17 0.76 -7.52
C TYR A 52 -14.59 1.09 -7.02
N GLY A 53 -15.07 2.31 -7.24
CA GLY A 53 -16.39 2.78 -6.82
C GLY A 53 -16.69 2.49 -5.35
N SER A 54 -17.88 1.96 -5.07
CA SER A 54 -18.34 1.67 -3.70
C SER A 54 -17.58 0.51 -3.01
N LEU A 55 -16.66 -0.18 -3.70
CA LEU A 55 -15.87 -1.24 -3.07
C LEU A 55 -14.95 -0.70 -1.97
N VAL A 56 -14.62 0.59 -1.99
CA VAL A 56 -13.71 1.22 -1.02
C VAL A 56 -14.20 1.13 0.44
N ASP A 57 -15.51 1.08 0.67
CA ASP A 57 -16.09 0.96 2.02
C ASP A 57 -16.13 -0.49 2.56
N VAL A 58 -16.12 -1.48 1.66
CA VAL A 58 -16.26 -2.88 2.06
C VAL A 58 -14.91 -3.57 2.27
N LYS A 59 -14.94 -4.75 2.91
CA LYS A 59 -13.72 -5.57 3.03
C LYS A 59 -13.27 -6.02 1.63
N PRO A 60 -11.97 -5.92 1.30
CA PRO A 60 -10.87 -5.78 2.26
C PRO A 60 -10.38 -4.33 2.49
N PHE A 61 -10.87 -3.34 1.76
CA PHE A 61 -10.39 -1.96 1.85
C PHE A 61 -10.84 -1.31 3.16
N ARG A 62 -12.16 -1.25 3.41
CA ARG A 62 -12.75 -0.66 4.64
C ARG A 62 -12.17 0.72 4.95
N ALA A 63 -12.29 1.59 3.97
CA ALA A 63 -11.81 2.97 4.02
C ALA A 63 -10.30 3.10 4.27
N ARG A 64 -9.50 2.09 3.93
CA ARG A 64 -8.03 2.17 3.94
C ARG A 64 -7.50 2.54 2.58
N VAL A 65 -8.09 3.55 1.98
CA VAL A 65 -7.81 3.96 0.61
C VAL A 65 -7.27 5.38 0.56
N GLY A 66 -6.78 5.77 -0.60
CA GLY A 66 -6.38 7.14 -0.86
C GLY A 66 -6.01 7.34 -2.32
N ALA A 67 -6.02 8.61 -2.70
CA ALA A 67 -5.43 9.11 -3.92
C ALA A 67 -3.93 9.38 -3.71
N VAL A 68 -3.17 9.34 -4.80
CA VAL A 68 -1.75 9.72 -4.77
C VAL A 68 -1.42 10.66 -5.92
N SER A 69 -0.35 11.42 -5.72
CA SER A 69 0.25 12.25 -6.77
C SER A 69 0.63 11.43 -8.02
N PRO A 70 0.76 12.07 -9.20
CA PRO A 70 1.15 11.39 -10.45
C PRO A 70 2.43 10.57 -10.35
N VAL A 71 3.35 10.94 -9.45
CA VAL A 71 4.60 10.21 -9.17
C VAL A 71 4.37 8.76 -8.76
N LEU A 72 3.33 8.51 -7.96
CA LEU A 72 2.96 7.17 -7.50
C LEU A 72 1.80 6.56 -8.28
N PHE A 73 0.90 7.40 -8.85
CA PHE A 73 -0.23 6.94 -9.66
C PHE A 73 0.23 6.37 -11.01
N LYS A 74 1.22 7.01 -11.64
CA LYS A 74 1.87 6.54 -12.88
C LYS A 74 0.89 6.20 -14.00
N GLY A 75 -0.07 7.08 -14.26
CA GLY A 75 -1.08 6.85 -15.31
C GLY A 75 -1.92 5.58 -15.10
N GLY A 76 -2.15 5.20 -13.84
CA GLY A 76 -2.98 4.04 -13.46
C GLY A 76 -2.19 2.79 -13.05
N GLU A 77 -0.89 2.69 -13.34
CA GLU A 77 -0.08 1.54 -12.88
C GLU A 77 -0.02 1.43 -11.34
N GLY A 78 -0.25 2.54 -10.64
CA GLY A 78 -0.33 2.60 -9.19
C GLY A 78 -1.63 2.04 -8.60
N CYS A 79 -2.67 1.84 -9.40
CA CYS A 79 -3.96 1.33 -8.92
C CYS A 79 -3.82 -0.03 -8.25
N GLY A 80 -4.40 -0.16 -7.05
CA GLY A 80 -4.31 -1.37 -6.23
C GLY A 80 -2.97 -1.55 -5.50
N ALA A 81 -2.00 -0.65 -5.65
CA ALA A 81 -0.75 -0.72 -4.88
C ALA A 81 -1.00 -0.45 -3.39
N CYS A 82 -0.28 -1.16 -2.51
CA CYS A 82 -0.32 -0.91 -1.07
C CYS A 82 0.93 -0.22 -0.56
N TYR A 83 0.72 0.74 0.32
CA TYR A 83 1.79 1.45 1.02
C TYR A 83 1.57 1.38 2.53
N LYS A 84 2.67 1.26 3.28
CA LYS A 84 2.66 1.59 4.71
C LYS A 84 2.96 3.07 4.83
N VAL A 85 2.08 3.81 5.48
CA VAL A 85 2.22 5.26 5.71
C VAL A 85 2.28 5.51 7.21
N ARG A 86 3.17 6.40 7.64
CA ARG A 86 3.34 6.80 9.04
C ARG A 86 3.53 8.31 9.15
N CYS A 87 2.67 8.94 9.94
CA CYS A 87 2.82 10.34 10.32
C CYS A 87 4.01 10.57 11.29
N LEU A 88 4.60 11.77 11.22
CA LEU A 88 5.77 12.17 12.01
C LEU A 88 5.49 13.14 13.17
N ASP A 89 4.33 13.78 13.25
CA ASP A 89 4.00 14.71 14.34
C ASP A 89 3.83 13.96 15.67
N ARG A 90 4.83 14.06 16.54
CA ARG A 90 4.87 13.33 17.81
C ARG A 90 3.80 13.77 18.81
N SER A 91 3.19 14.94 18.63
CA SER A 91 2.15 15.43 19.54
C SER A 91 0.82 14.71 19.36
N ILE A 92 0.57 14.14 18.17
CA ILE A 92 -0.75 13.61 17.81
C ILE A 92 -0.70 12.28 17.05
N CYS A 93 0.43 11.94 16.42
CA CYS A 93 0.53 10.74 15.62
C CYS A 93 0.89 9.51 16.45
N SER A 94 0.20 8.41 16.17
CA SER A 94 0.55 7.12 16.73
C SER A 94 1.89 6.64 16.16
N ARG A 95 2.52 5.70 16.86
CA ARG A 95 3.71 5.00 16.35
C ARG A 95 3.37 3.94 15.29
N ARG A 96 2.07 3.71 15.02
CA ARG A 96 1.61 2.66 14.11
C ARG A 96 1.66 3.15 12.66
N THR A 97 1.82 2.21 11.74
CA THR A 97 1.68 2.45 10.31
C THR A 97 0.26 2.13 9.87
N VAL A 98 -0.33 2.95 9.01
CA VAL A 98 -1.56 2.61 8.30
C VAL A 98 -1.19 1.96 6.97
N THR A 99 -1.82 0.84 6.62
CA THR A 99 -1.75 0.35 5.23
C THR A 99 -2.79 1.09 4.42
N VAL A 100 -2.39 1.75 3.35
CA VAL A 100 -3.26 2.43 2.39
C VAL A 100 -3.20 1.68 1.06
N ILE A 101 -4.36 1.46 0.44
CA ILE A 101 -4.52 0.94 -0.92
C ILE A 101 -4.79 2.12 -1.85
N ILE A 102 -4.08 2.21 -2.96
CA ILE A 102 -4.30 3.30 -3.92
C ILE A 102 -5.49 2.95 -4.80
N THR A 103 -6.51 3.81 -4.78
CA THR A 103 -7.76 3.65 -5.53
C THR A 103 -8.11 4.86 -6.37
N ASP A 104 -7.29 5.91 -6.33
CA ASP A 104 -7.58 7.17 -6.99
C ASP A 104 -6.30 7.96 -7.31
N GLU A 105 -6.45 9.04 -8.07
CA GLU A 105 -5.39 9.99 -8.42
C GLU A 105 -5.69 11.38 -7.85
N CYS A 106 -4.67 12.03 -7.31
CA CYS A 106 -4.70 13.44 -6.98
C CYS A 106 -3.75 14.17 -7.96
N PRO A 107 -4.25 14.80 -9.04
CA PRO A 107 -3.39 15.42 -10.05
C PRO A 107 -3.00 16.88 -9.72
N GLY A 108 -3.78 17.55 -8.88
CA GLY A 108 -3.70 18.99 -8.62
C GLY A 108 -3.23 19.38 -7.21
N GLY A 109 -3.12 20.68 -6.97
CA GLY A 109 -2.90 21.25 -5.63
C GLY A 109 -1.67 20.69 -4.92
N TYR A 110 -1.88 20.05 -3.77
CA TYR A 110 -0.79 19.45 -2.97
C TYR A 110 0.00 18.39 -3.73
N CYS A 111 -0.59 17.76 -4.73
CA CYS A 111 -0.01 16.67 -5.51
C CYS A 111 0.72 17.13 -6.78
N SER A 112 0.72 18.44 -7.07
CA SER A 112 1.39 19.00 -8.24
C SER A 112 2.91 19.17 -8.03
N ASN A 113 3.61 19.60 -9.08
CA ASN A 113 5.05 19.94 -9.06
C ASN A 113 5.99 18.78 -8.70
N GLY A 114 5.60 17.53 -9.03
CA GLY A 114 6.44 16.35 -8.79
C GLY A 114 6.58 15.97 -7.31
N ARG A 115 5.74 16.51 -6.42
CA ARG A 115 5.71 16.14 -5.01
C ARG A 115 5.21 14.71 -4.87
N THR A 116 5.85 13.93 -3.99
CA THR A 116 5.26 12.66 -3.54
C THR A 116 4.23 12.97 -2.45
N HIS A 117 2.95 12.77 -2.78
CA HIS A 117 1.84 13.13 -1.92
C HIS A 117 0.77 12.02 -1.85
N PHE A 118 0.18 11.85 -0.67
CA PHE A 118 -0.95 10.97 -0.40
C PHE A 118 -2.16 11.79 0.03
N ASP A 119 -3.23 11.78 -0.75
CA ASP A 119 -4.49 12.40 -0.34
C ASP A 119 -5.43 11.27 0.13
N LEU A 120 -5.49 11.07 1.44
CA LEU A 120 -6.08 9.87 2.03
C LEU A 120 -7.60 10.01 2.22
N SER A 121 -8.33 8.90 2.31
CA SER A 121 -9.68 8.98 2.87
C SER A 121 -9.62 9.54 4.29
N GLY A 122 -10.64 10.30 4.71
CA GLY A 122 -10.71 10.84 6.07
C GLY A 122 -10.47 9.76 7.13
N THR A 123 -11.08 8.58 6.97
CA THR A 123 -10.87 7.45 7.88
C THR A 123 -9.42 6.96 7.88
N ALA A 124 -8.76 6.81 6.73
CA ALA A 124 -7.37 6.36 6.66
C ALA A 124 -6.42 7.39 7.30
N PHE A 125 -6.67 8.67 7.06
CA PHE A 125 -5.90 9.77 7.64
C PHE A 125 -6.00 9.79 9.17
N GLY A 126 -7.23 9.78 9.71
CA GLY A 126 -7.49 9.77 11.15
C GLY A 126 -6.89 8.57 11.87
N ARG A 127 -6.77 7.41 11.20
CA ARG A 127 -6.12 6.20 11.75
C ARG A 127 -4.63 6.34 12.01
N MET A 128 -3.96 7.38 11.48
CA MET A 128 -2.57 7.68 11.83
C MET A 128 -2.43 8.31 13.21
N ALA A 129 -3.49 8.93 13.75
CA ALA A 129 -3.48 9.59 15.04
C ALA A 129 -3.42 8.60 16.22
N ILE A 130 -3.05 9.10 17.40
CA ILE A 130 -3.31 8.41 18.67
C ILE A 130 -4.83 8.22 18.87
N ALA A 131 -5.22 7.30 19.75
CA ALA A 131 -6.63 7.02 20.03
C ALA A 131 -7.38 8.31 20.44
N GLY A 132 -8.50 8.60 19.79
CA GLY A 132 -9.29 9.83 19.99
C GLY A 132 -8.71 11.09 19.33
N GLY A 133 -7.49 11.03 18.78
CA GLY A 133 -6.80 12.18 18.16
C GLY A 133 -7.15 12.43 16.69
N GLY A 134 -8.09 11.68 16.10
CA GLY A 134 -8.43 11.75 14.68
C GLY A 134 -8.77 13.16 14.23
N GLY A 135 -9.82 13.77 14.80
CA GLY A 135 -10.24 15.12 14.42
C GLY A 135 -9.16 16.20 14.60
N GLN A 136 -8.33 16.08 15.64
CA GLN A 136 -7.18 16.99 15.81
C GLN A 136 -6.13 16.83 14.71
N LEU A 137 -5.91 15.59 14.25
CA LEU A 137 -5.05 15.32 13.11
C LEU A 137 -5.65 15.89 11.82
N HIS A 138 -6.94 15.67 11.56
CA HIS A 138 -7.65 16.24 10.40
C HIS A 138 -7.51 17.76 10.32
N ASN A 139 -7.58 18.45 11.46
CA ASN A 139 -7.40 19.90 11.56
C ASN A 139 -5.97 20.39 11.24
N ARG A 140 -4.97 19.49 11.15
CA ARG A 140 -3.64 19.86 10.64
C ARG A 140 -3.65 20.10 9.13
N GLY A 141 -4.65 19.56 8.40
CA GLY A 141 -4.73 19.63 6.95
C GLY A 141 -3.64 18.78 6.30
N GLU A 142 -2.49 19.40 6.03
CA GLU A 142 -1.32 18.75 5.45
C GLU A 142 -0.27 18.43 6.53
N LEU A 143 0.31 17.23 6.47
CA LEU A 143 1.36 16.82 7.40
C LEU A 143 2.48 15.99 6.73
N PRO A 144 3.71 16.04 7.27
CA PRO A 144 4.80 15.20 6.79
C PRO A 144 4.58 13.75 7.22
N VAL A 145 4.76 12.84 6.26
CA VAL A 145 4.71 11.40 6.46
C VAL A 145 5.96 10.73 5.93
N ILE A 146 6.16 9.48 6.33
CA ILE A 146 7.04 8.56 5.63
C ILE A 146 6.26 7.36 5.16
N PHE A 147 6.71 6.76 4.06
CA PHE A 147 6.06 5.59 3.50
C PHE A 147 7.04 4.59 2.89
N TRP A 148 6.57 3.36 2.66
CA TRP A 148 7.22 2.39 1.78
C TRP A 148 6.17 1.52 1.09
N ARG A 149 6.51 0.94 -0.07
CA ARG A 149 5.64 0.00 -0.78
C ARG A 149 5.64 -1.37 -0.11
N THR A 150 4.46 -1.96 0.05
CA THR A 150 4.29 -3.30 0.66
C THR A 150 3.36 -4.15 -0.20
N PRO A 151 3.50 -5.50 -0.17
CA PRO A 151 2.46 -6.36 -0.72
C PRO A 151 1.12 -6.12 -0.02
N CYS A 152 0.04 -6.05 -0.82
CA CYS A 152 -1.32 -6.08 -0.31
C CYS A 152 -1.65 -7.47 0.26
N LYS A 153 -2.47 -7.51 1.32
CA LYS A 153 -2.87 -8.77 1.96
C LYS A 153 -4.39 -8.87 2.01
N TYR A 154 -4.93 -9.81 1.24
CA TYR A 154 -6.37 -10.08 1.13
C TYR A 154 -6.66 -11.56 1.42
N PRO A 155 -6.53 -12.01 2.69
CA PRO A 155 -6.69 -13.42 3.04
C PRO A 155 -8.10 -13.91 2.69
N GLY A 156 -8.18 -15.07 2.03
CA GLY A 156 -9.45 -15.68 1.63
C GLY A 156 -10.19 -14.93 0.52
N LYS A 157 -9.50 -14.06 -0.25
CA LYS A 157 -10.06 -13.36 -1.41
C LYS A 157 -9.38 -13.82 -2.69
N ASN A 158 -10.17 -13.94 -3.74
CA ASN A 158 -9.71 -14.21 -5.10
C ASN A 158 -9.62 -12.90 -5.89
N ILE A 159 -8.91 -12.95 -7.01
CA ILE A 159 -8.94 -11.88 -8.01
C ILE A 159 -10.35 -11.83 -8.60
N ALA A 160 -10.90 -10.63 -8.72
CA ALA A 160 -12.17 -10.37 -9.36
C ALA A 160 -11.93 -9.52 -10.60
N PHE A 161 -12.75 -9.75 -11.63
CA PHE A 161 -12.78 -8.96 -12.84
C PHE A 161 -14.10 -8.22 -12.89
N HIS A 162 -14.06 -6.94 -13.23
CA HIS A 162 -15.23 -6.13 -13.46
C HIS A 162 -15.23 -5.71 -14.94
N VAL A 163 -16.38 -5.90 -15.60
CA VAL A 163 -16.61 -5.41 -16.96
C VAL A 163 -17.28 -4.06 -16.83
N ASN A 164 -16.60 -3.03 -17.30
CA ASN A 164 -17.08 -1.66 -17.18
C ASN A 164 -18.37 -1.44 -17.97
N GLU A 165 -19.22 -0.54 -17.47
CA GLU A 165 -20.39 -0.09 -18.22
C GLU A 165 -19.96 0.48 -19.58
N GLY A 166 -20.73 0.16 -20.63
CA GLY A 166 -20.41 0.53 -22.01
C GLY A 166 -19.49 -0.44 -22.75
N SER A 167 -18.99 -1.49 -22.09
CA SER A 167 -18.31 -2.60 -22.80
C SER A 167 -19.26 -3.27 -23.78
N THR A 168 -18.74 -3.63 -24.95
CA THR A 168 -19.48 -4.33 -26.00
C THR A 168 -18.94 -5.75 -26.17
N ASP A 169 -19.46 -6.48 -27.15
CA ASP A 169 -18.91 -7.80 -27.54
C ASP A 169 -17.54 -7.70 -28.28
N TYR A 170 -17.00 -6.48 -28.40
CA TYR A 170 -15.70 -6.10 -28.98
C TYR A 170 -14.87 -5.32 -27.96
#